data_AF-A0A523PK85-F1
#
_entry.id   AF-A0A523PK85-F1
#
_cell.length_a   1.000
_cell.length_b   1.000
_cell.length_c   1.000
_cell.angle_alpha   90.00
_cell.angle_beta   90.00
_cell.angle_gamma   90.00
#
_symmetry.space_group_name_H-M   'P 1'
#
loop_
_entity.id
_entity.type
_entity.pdbx_description
1 polymer ?
#
loop_
_entity_poly.entity_id
_entity_poly.type
_entity_poly.pdbx_seq_one_letter_code
_entity_poly.pdbx_strand_id
1 'polypeptide(L)'
;MNREKITVGIWSAIGGAIVLAIIGFKWGGWVTGGTAQAMAEEMAVKAVVDRLTPICVAQFNQDPEKVQKLKELKKTDSWSRDSYVEKQGWATMPNEKKPDSKVAAECASQILEV
;
A
#
# COMPACT_ATOMS: atom_id res chain seq x y z
N MET A 1 37.07 3.06 44.75
CA MET A 1 36.23 2.82 43.56
C MET A 1 37.12 2.80 42.33
N ASN A 2 37.35 1.63 41.72
CA ASN A 2 38.33 1.46 40.63
C ASN A 2 37.75 2.03 39.33
N ARG A 3 38.07 3.29 39.03
CA ARG A 3 37.53 4.01 37.88
C ARG A 3 37.81 3.32 36.54
N GLU A 4 38.98 2.69 36.37
CA GLU A 4 39.32 1.94 35.15
C GLU A 4 38.35 0.79 34.85
N LYS A 5 37.96 0.02 35.88
CA LYS A 5 37.02 -1.11 35.69
C LYS A 5 35.63 -0.63 35.27
N ILE A 6 35.21 0.53 35.77
CA ILE A 6 33.93 1.15 35.41
C ILE A 6 33.98 1.63 33.95
N THR A 7 35.09 2.25 33.53
CA THR A 7 35.26 2.74 32.15
C THR A 7 35.20 1.60 31.13
N VAL A 8 35.94 0.49 31.37
CA VAL A 8 35.93 -0.67 30.47
C VAL A 8 34.54 -1.30 30.39
N GLY A 9 33.83 -1.41 31.52
CA GLY A 9 32.45 -1.91 31.55
C GLY A 9 31.49 -1.10 30.68
N ILE A 10 31.54 0.24 30.77
CA ILE A 10 30.68 1.13 29.98
C ILE A 10 30.93 0.98 28.47
N TRP A 11 32.20 0.95 28.05
CA TRP A 11 32.55 0.80 26.64
C TRP A 11 32.10 -0.56 26.06
N SER A 12 32.22 -1.64 26.84
CA SER A 12 31.72 -2.97 26.43
C SER A 12 30.20 -3.02 26.27
N ALA A 13 29.46 -2.35 27.15
CA ALA A 13 28.00 -2.28 27.08
C ALA A 13 27.52 -1.51 25.84
N ILE A 14 28.18 -0.40 25.51
CA ILE A 14 27.89 0.38 24.29
C ILE A 14 28.15 -0.49 23.05
N GLY A 15 29.30 -1.17 22.99
CA GLY A 15 29.62 -2.07 21.88
C GLY A 15 28.59 -3.19 21.71
N GLY A 16 28.20 -3.85 22.81
CA GLY A 16 27.17 -4.88 22.80
C GLY A 16 25.81 -4.38 22.33
N ALA A 17 25.38 -3.19 22.77
CA ALA A 17 24.13 -2.58 22.35
C ALA A 17 24.10 -2.28 20.84
N ILE A 18 25.21 -1.80 20.27
CA ILE A 18 25.34 -1.54 18.83
C ILE A 18 25.23 -2.85 18.04
N VAL A 19 25.93 -3.91 18.47
CA VAL A 19 25.88 -5.22 17.80
C VAL A 19 24.47 -5.80 17.84
N LEU A 20 23.79 -5.75 18.99
CA LEU A 20 22.40 -6.19 19.14
C LEU A 20 21.45 -5.41 18.23
N ALA A 21 21.59 -4.08 18.17
CA ALA A 21 20.77 -3.25 17.29
C ALA A 21 20.98 -3.61 15.81
N ILE A 22 22.23 -3.79 15.36
CA ILE A 22 22.51 -4.19 13.97
C ILE A 22 21.84 -5.52 13.64
N ILE A 23 22.01 -6.53 14.49
CA ILE A 23 21.39 -7.85 14.27
C ILE A 23 19.87 -7.74 14.27
N GLY A 24 19.30 -7.04 15.25
CA GLY A 24 17.86 -6.84 15.38
C GLY A 24 17.24 -6.14 14.17
N PHE A 25 17.77 -4.98 13.78
CA PHE A 25 17.21 -4.14 12.71
C PHE A 25 17.57 -4.60 11.30
N LYS A 26 18.65 -5.38 11.11
CA LYS A 26 19.00 -5.92 9.77
C LYS A 26 18.37 -7.28 9.50
N TRP A 27 18.44 -8.21 10.45
CA TRP A 27 18.04 -9.62 10.24
C TRP A 27 16.90 -10.06 11.16
N GLY A 28 16.85 -9.55 12.38
CA GLY A 28 15.84 -9.91 13.38
C GLY A 28 14.45 -9.32 13.12
N GLY A 29 14.29 -8.52 12.06
CA GLY A 29 13.02 -7.88 11.70
C GLY A 29 12.55 -6.82 12.68
N TRP A 30 13.44 -6.27 13.51
CA TRP A 30 13.08 -5.18 14.41
C TRP A 30 12.74 -3.94 13.59
N VAL A 31 11.66 -3.29 14.00
CA VAL A 31 11.17 -2.04 13.43
C VAL A 31 10.81 -1.12 14.58
N THR A 32 10.91 0.19 14.37
CA THR A 32 10.42 1.14 15.36
C THR A 32 8.89 1.16 15.37
N GLY A 33 8.26 1.58 16.47
CA GLY A 33 6.79 1.62 16.57
C GLY A 33 6.13 2.44 15.45
N GLY A 34 6.70 3.60 15.10
CA GLY A 34 6.19 4.42 13.99
C GLY A 34 6.30 3.74 12.63
N THR A 35 7.42 3.03 12.37
CA THR A 35 7.57 2.23 11.14
C THR A 35 6.57 1.07 11.11
N ALA A 36 6.38 0.38 12.24
CA ALA A 36 5.41 -0.71 12.34
C ALA A 36 3.99 -0.24 12.05
N GLN A 37 3.60 0.93 12.58
CA GLN A 37 2.29 1.51 12.32
C GLN A 37 2.11 1.90 10.84
N ALA A 38 3.10 2.57 10.24
CA ALA A 38 3.04 2.93 8.82
C ALA A 38 2.93 1.69 7.92
N MET A 39 3.70 0.64 8.21
CA MET A 39 3.57 -0.64 7.50
C MET A 39 2.18 -1.25 7.67
N ALA A 40 1.62 -1.23 8.88
CA ALA A 40 0.29 -1.77 9.13
C ALA A 40 -0.80 -1.02 8.35
N GLU A 41 -0.73 0.32 8.29
CA GLU A 41 -1.65 1.15 7.52
C GLU A 41 -1.53 0.89 6.01
N GLU A 42 -0.30 0.82 5.48
CA GLU A 42 -0.04 0.49 4.07
C GLU A 42 -0.57 -0.90 3.71
N MET A 43 -0.29 -1.90 4.56
CA MET A 43 -0.76 -3.27 4.36
C MET A 43 -2.28 -3.37 4.42
N ALA A 44 -2.93 -2.64 5.32
CA ALA A 44 -4.39 -2.61 5.40
C ALA A 44 -5.01 -2.00 4.14
N VAL A 45 -4.50 -0.85 3.69
CA VAL A 45 -4.92 -0.23 2.44
C VAL A 45 -4.72 -1.18 1.27
N LYS A 46 -3.53 -1.77 1.15
CA LYS A 46 -3.21 -2.70 0.05
C LYS A 46 -4.14 -3.90 0.03
N ALA A 47 -4.39 -4.51 1.18
CA ALA A 47 -5.28 -5.65 1.28
C ALA A 47 -6.72 -5.31 0.87
N VAL A 48 -7.20 -4.10 1.20
CA VAL A 48 -8.49 -3.60 0.73
C VAL A 48 -8.49 -3.44 -0.78
N VAL A 49 -7.50 -2.73 -1.35
CA VAL A 49 -7.40 -2.51 -2.80
C VAL A 49 -7.33 -3.84 -3.56
N ASP A 50 -6.45 -4.76 -3.15
CA ASP A 50 -6.28 -6.07 -3.79
C ASP A 50 -7.58 -6.90 -3.78
N ARG A 51 -8.45 -6.70 -2.79
CA ARG A 51 -9.74 -7.42 -2.68
C ARG A 51 -10.87 -6.76 -3.45
N LEU A 52 -10.86 -5.43 -3.53
CA LEU A 52 -11.93 -4.65 -4.12
C LEU A 52 -11.71 -4.40 -5.62
N THR A 53 -10.46 -4.37 -6.10
CA THR A 53 -10.16 -4.24 -7.53
C THR A 53 -10.85 -5.31 -8.39
N PRO A 54 -10.83 -6.62 -8.04
CA PRO A 54 -11.57 -7.62 -8.80
C PRO A 54 -13.08 -7.34 -8.90
N ILE A 55 -13.68 -6.74 -7.86
CA ILE A 55 -15.09 -6.32 -7.89
C ILE A 55 -15.26 -5.17 -8.88
N CYS A 56 -14.36 -4.19 -8.88
CA CYS A 56 -14.39 -3.11 -9.87
C CYS A 56 -14.29 -3.62 -11.31
N VAL A 57 -13.37 -4.55 -11.58
CA VAL A 57 -13.24 -5.20 -12.89
C VAL A 57 -14.50 -5.98 -13.26
N ALA A 58 -15.15 -6.64 -12.29
CA ALA A 58 -16.43 -7.32 -12.51
C ALA A 58 -17.55 -6.32 -12.87
N GLN A 59 -17.61 -5.17 -12.18
CA GLN A 59 -18.56 -4.09 -12.49
C GLN A 59 -18.34 -3.52 -13.90
N PHE A 60 -17.09 -3.27 -14.29
CA PHE A 60 -16.73 -2.90 -15.66
C PHE A 60 -17.22 -3.93 -16.69
N ASN A 61 -17.05 -5.22 -16.41
CA ASN A 61 -17.45 -6.28 -17.32
C ASN A 61 -18.96 -6.41 -17.51
N GLN A 62 -19.74 -5.96 -16.52
CA GLN A 62 -21.20 -5.88 -16.55
C GLN A 62 -21.73 -4.62 -17.25
N ASP A 63 -20.86 -3.62 -17.49
CA ASP A 63 -21.25 -2.39 -18.18
C ASP A 63 -21.62 -2.68 -19.65
N PRO A 64 -22.85 -2.35 -20.09
CA PRO A 64 -23.29 -2.60 -21.45
C PRO A 64 -22.46 -1.81 -22.49
N GLU A 65 -21.86 -0.70 -22.08
CA GLU A 65 -21.05 0.18 -22.93
C GLU A 65 -19.54 -0.05 -22.74
N LYS A 66 -19.12 -1.15 -22.08
CA LYS A 66 -17.71 -1.44 -21.73
C LYS A 66 -16.73 -1.27 -22.89
N VAL A 67 -17.11 -1.65 -24.12
CA VAL A 67 -16.24 -1.54 -25.29
C VAL A 67 -15.98 -0.09 -25.69
N GLN A 68 -17.00 0.77 -25.58
CA GLN A 68 -16.85 2.20 -25.86
C GLN A 68 -16.07 2.88 -24.74
N LYS A 69 -16.44 2.61 -23.49
CA LYS A 69 -15.79 3.18 -22.30
C LYS A 69 -14.33 2.74 -22.15
N LEU A 70 -13.97 1.53 -22.57
CA LEU A 70 -12.58 1.08 -22.66
C LEU A 70 -11.77 1.90 -23.66
N LYS A 71 -12.34 2.20 -24.83
CA LYS A 71 -11.68 3.04 -25.84
C LYS A 71 -11.46 4.46 -25.34
N GLU A 72 -12.42 4.99 -24.58
CA GLU A 72 -12.27 6.30 -23.92
C GLU A 72 -11.19 6.25 -22.85
N LEU A 73 -11.21 5.25 -21.96
CA LEU A 73 -10.21 5.06 -20.91
C LEU A 73 -8.78 4.93 -21.49
N LYS A 74 -8.62 4.24 -22.63
CA LYS A 74 -7.33 4.14 -23.35
C LYS A 74 -6.83 5.49 -23.87
N LYS A 75 -7.73 6.45 -24.13
CA LYS A 75 -7.41 7.83 -24.55
C LYS A 75 -7.27 8.80 -23.38
N THR A 76 -7.76 8.44 -22.19
CA THR A 76 -7.63 9.25 -20.99
C THR A 76 -6.18 9.30 -20.52
N ASP A 77 -5.73 10.50 -20.17
CA ASP A 77 -4.42 10.73 -19.55
C ASP A 77 -4.26 9.92 -18.27
N SER A 78 -3.05 9.43 -18.00
CA SER A 78 -2.77 8.59 -16.81
C SER A 78 -3.24 9.23 -15.50
N TRP A 79 -3.17 10.55 -15.38
CA TRP A 79 -3.58 11.30 -14.20
C TRP A 79 -5.08 11.43 -14.01
N SER A 80 -5.89 11.05 -15.00
CA SER A 80 -7.36 11.17 -14.97
C SER A 80 -8.09 9.82 -15.11
N ARG A 81 -7.35 8.72 -15.18
CA ARG A 81 -7.92 7.37 -15.38
C ARG A 81 -8.70 6.89 -14.18
N ASP A 82 -8.18 7.11 -12.98
CA ASP A 82 -8.85 6.83 -11.71
C ASP A 82 -10.18 7.59 -11.63
N SER A 83 -10.15 8.90 -11.85
CA SER A 83 -11.33 9.77 -11.87
C SER A 83 -12.34 9.35 -12.95
N TYR A 84 -11.88 8.84 -14.09
CA TYR A 84 -12.77 8.27 -15.11
C TYR A 84 -13.48 7.02 -14.58
N VAL A 85 -12.74 6.06 -14.01
CA VAL A 85 -13.29 4.83 -13.42
C VAL A 85 -14.26 5.13 -12.27
N GLU A 86 -13.96 6.11 -11.44
CA GLU A 86 -14.86 6.60 -10.39
C GLU A 86 -16.18 7.12 -10.96
N LYS A 87 -16.12 7.94 -12.03
CA LYS A 87 -17.32 8.49 -12.70
C LYS A 87 -18.20 7.42 -13.32
N GLN A 88 -17.61 6.32 -13.79
CA GLN A 88 -18.38 5.18 -14.29
C GLN A 88 -19.04 4.37 -13.16
N GLY A 89 -18.65 4.61 -11.91
CA GLY A 89 -19.17 3.93 -10.73
C GLY A 89 -18.56 2.55 -10.48
N TRP A 90 -17.62 2.09 -11.32
CA TRP A 90 -17.04 0.75 -11.19
C TRP A 90 -16.23 0.58 -9.89
N ALA A 91 -15.65 1.66 -9.36
CA ALA A 91 -14.90 1.65 -8.10
C ALA A 91 -15.77 1.88 -6.85
N THR A 92 -17.09 2.04 -7.00
CA THR A 92 -18.01 2.13 -5.85
C THR A 92 -18.42 0.73 -5.42
N MET A 93 -18.15 0.36 -4.17
CA MET A 93 -18.51 -0.96 -3.67
C MET A 93 -20.01 -1.08 -3.41
N PRO A 94 -20.57 -2.31 -3.43
CA PRO A 94 -21.94 -2.54 -3.03
C PRO A 94 -22.22 -1.98 -1.64
N ASN A 95 -23.31 -1.21 -1.50
CA ASN A 95 -23.73 -0.49 -0.29
C ASN A 95 -22.88 0.74 0.09
N GLU A 96 -21.88 1.10 -0.69
CA GLU A 96 -21.13 2.35 -0.50
C GLU A 96 -21.69 3.48 -1.35
N LYS A 97 -21.53 4.72 -0.87
CA LYS A 97 -21.99 5.94 -1.57
C LYS A 97 -20.88 6.64 -2.34
N LYS A 98 -19.63 6.32 -2.05
CA LYS A 98 -18.45 6.97 -2.62
C LYS A 98 -17.53 5.91 -3.19
N PRO A 99 -16.86 6.18 -4.32
CA PRO A 99 -15.85 5.30 -4.84
C PRO A 99 -14.57 5.35 -3.99
N ASP A 100 -13.81 4.26 -3.99
CA ASP A 100 -12.45 4.23 -3.46
C ASP A 100 -11.46 4.57 -4.58
N SER A 101 -10.71 5.66 -4.42
CA SER A 101 -9.81 6.17 -5.45
C SER A 101 -8.61 5.27 -5.71
N LYS A 102 -8.13 4.55 -4.69
CA LYS A 102 -7.02 3.60 -4.85
C LYS A 102 -7.49 2.37 -5.61
N VAL A 103 -8.71 1.91 -5.34
CA VAL A 103 -9.35 0.87 -6.14
C VAL A 103 -9.58 1.35 -7.56
N ALA A 104 -10.02 2.58 -7.77
CA ALA A 104 -10.23 3.13 -9.11
C ALA A 104 -8.93 3.19 -9.94
N ALA A 105 -7.82 3.62 -9.32
CA ALA A 105 -6.51 3.66 -9.96
C ALA A 105 -6.02 2.26 -10.36
N GLU A 106 -6.07 1.30 -9.43
CA GLU A 106 -5.63 -0.08 -9.67
C GLU A 106 -6.54 -0.79 -10.70
N CYS A 107 -7.85 -0.58 -10.61
CA CYS A 107 -8.83 -1.09 -11.56
C CYS A 107 -8.61 -0.54 -12.97
N ALA A 108 -8.29 0.76 -13.10
CA ALA A 108 -7.94 1.35 -14.39
C ALA A 108 -6.70 0.68 -14.99
N SER A 109 -5.68 0.38 -14.18
CA SER A 109 -4.48 -0.34 -14.62
C SER A 109 -4.85 -1.73 -15.15
N GLN A 110 -5.58 -2.52 -14.36
CA GLN A 110 -5.96 -3.87 -14.76
C GLN A 110 -6.86 -3.93 -15.98
N ILE A 111 -7.80 -2.99 -16.14
CA ILE A 111 -8.65 -2.89 -17.33
C ILE A 111 -7.83 -2.58 -18.59
N LEU A 112 -6.78 -1.77 -18.46
CA LEU A 112 -5.93 -1.35 -19.58
C LEU A 112 -4.89 -2.39 -19.99
N GLU A 113 -4.55 -3.30 -19.09
CA GLU A 113 -3.70 -4.47 -19.38
C GLU A 113 -4.41 -5.54 -20.24
N VAL A 114 -5.73 -5.42 -20.44
CA VAL A 114 -6.55 -6.26 -21.33
C VAL A 114 -6.62 -5.70 -22.76
#